data_AF-A0A1F9K7S2-F1
#
_entry.id   AF-A0A1F9K7S2-F1
#
_cell.length_a   1.000
_cell.length_b   1.000
_cell.length_c   1.000
_cell.angle_alpha   90.00
_cell.angle_beta   90.00
_cell.angle_gamma   90.00
#
_symmetry.space_group_name_H-M   'P 1'
#
loop_
_entity.id
_entity.type
_entity.pdbx_description
1 polymer ?
#
loop_
_entity_poly.entity_id
_entity_poly.type
_entity_poly.pdbx_seq_one_letter_code
_entity_poly.pdbx_strand_id
1 'polypeptide(L)'
;MILGLDIDGVVADFLSPFLQVVARKTGMGAIAAETITDFNFKEHPFLTEAIVWKSMEEVSYDPAFWRGLSSLISDEDWHRLEALSGQGKLVFVTHRYERETYSIPQVSCDWLRRHGISRPVVYFTQEPKGQLVQDLGVSLFVDDRFENCQNVAEKTGAIVLMPHRTYNQEFTHPRVRRIQNFNELFTYVDES
;
A
#
# COMPACT_ATOMS: atom_id res chain seq x y z
N MET A 1 -16.97 7.87 10.64
CA MET A 1 -16.05 6.82 10.16
C MET A 1 -14.65 7.39 9.94
N ILE A 2 -13.61 6.63 10.27
CA ILE A 2 -12.22 6.90 9.88
C ILE A 2 -11.81 5.86 8.83
N LEU A 3 -11.33 6.32 7.68
CA LEU A 3 -10.75 5.52 6.59
C LEU A 3 -9.24 5.38 6.81
N GLY A 4 -8.75 4.14 6.89
CA GLY A 4 -7.33 3.81 6.90
C GLY A 4 -6.90 3.20 5.56
N LEU A 5 -5.87 3.76 4.93
CA LEU A 5 -5.33 3.25 3.67
C LEU A 5 -3.87 2.83 3.84
N ASP A 6 -3.49 1.67 3.33
CA ASP A 6 -2.09 1.47 2.94
C ASP A 6 -1.71 2.42 1.77
N ILE A 7 -0.40 2.62 1.59
CA ILE A 7 0.13 3.44 0.51
C ILE A 7 0.51 2.58 -0.70
N ASP A 8 1.39 1.61 -0.50
CA ASP A 8 2.13 0.92 -1.56
C ASP A 8 1.35 -0.29 -2.06
N GLY A 9 0.86 -0.26 -3.30
CA GLY A 9 -0.05 -1.29 -3.81
C GLY A 9 -1.52 -0.91 -3.62
N VAL A 10 -1.84 0.16 -2.91
CA VAL A 10 -3.21 0.73 -2.81
C VAL A 10 -3.34 2.03 -3.60
N VAL A 11 -2.60 3.09 -3.22
CA VAL A 11 -2.62 4.40 -3.90
C VAL A 11 -1.34 4.69 -4.68
N ALA A 12 -0.22 4.05 -4.35
CA ALA A 12 1.07 4.21 -5.01
C ALA A 12 1.50 2.91 -5.70
N ASP A 13 1.98 3.01 -6.94
CA ASP A 13 2.51 1.87 -7.69
C ASP A 13 3.95 1.58 -7.27
N PHE A 14 4.09 0.71 -6.27
CA PHE A 14 5.40 0.21 -5.84
C PHE A 14 5.95 -0.87 -6.77
N LEU A 15 5.09 -1.77 -7.28
CA LEU A 15 5.53 -3.00 -7.94
C LEU A 15 6.25 -2.70 -9.25
N SER A 16 5.71 -1.83 -10.11
CA SER A 16 6.30 -1.57 -11.42
C SER A 16 7.74 -1.02 -11.35
N PRO A 17 8.04 0.05 -10.59
CA PRO A 17 9.42 0.53 -10.47
C PRO A 17 10.31 -0.44 -9.69
N PHE A 18 9.77 -1.20 -8.73
CA PHE A 18 10.54 -2.23 -8.03
C PHE A 18 11.04 -3.31 -8.99
N LEU A 19 10.17 -3.80 -9.89
CA LEU A 19 10.56 -4.78 -10.90
C LEU A 19 11.63 -4.28 -11.87
N GLN A 20 11.67 -2.97 -12.16
CA GLN A 20 12.75 -2.37 -12.94
C GLN A 20 14.09 -2.41 -12.21
N VAL A 21 14.09 -2.17 -10.89
CA VAL A 21 15.31 -2.30 -10.05
C VAL A 21 15.81 -3.75 -10.08
N VAL A 22 14.91 -4.70 -9.87
CA VAL A 22 15.21 -6.14 -9.92
C VAL A 22 15.79 -6.53 -11.28
N ALA A 23 15.15 -6.14 -12.38
CA ALA A 23 15.59 -6.45 -13.75
C ALA A 23 17.00 -5.89 -14.04
N ARG A 24 17.26 -4.63 -13.68
CA ARG A 24 18.61 -4.02 -13.83
C ARG A 24 19.67 -4.78 -13.04
N LYS A 25 19.33 -5.25 -11.84
CA LYS A 25 20.25 -5.89 -10.91
C LYS A 25 20.59 -7.32 -11.30
N THR A 26 19.63 -8.04 -11.87
CA THR A 26 19.83 -9.43 -12.32
C THR A 26 20.33 -9.50 -13.76
N GLY A 27 20.28 -8.39 -14.51
CA GLY A 27 20.51 -8.37 -15.95
C GLY A 27 19.39 -9.08 -16.73
N MET A 28 18.28 -9.40 -16.08
CA MET A 28 17.10 -9.94 -16.73
C MET A 28 16.42 -8.83 -17.53
N GLY A 29 15.76 -9.21 -18.62
CA GLY A 29 14.87 -8.30 -19.34
C GLY A 29 13.73 -7.79 -18.45
N ALA A 30 12.85 -6.95 -19.02
CA ALA A 30 11.68 -6.46 -18.31
C ALA A 30 10.85 -7.62 -17.72
N ILE A 31 10.55 -7.53 -16.43
CA ILE A 31 9.69 -8.47 -15.71
C ILE A 31 8.28 -7.90 -15.76
N ALA A 32 7.35 -8.63 -16.36
CA ALA A 32 5.95 -8.21 -16.46
C ALA A 32 5.29 -8.33 -15.08
N ALA A 33 4.55 -7.31 -14.64
CA ALA A 33 3.92 -7.31 -13.31
C ALA A 33 2.91 -8.46 -13.15
N GLU A 34 2.30 -8.88 -14.25
CA GLU A 34 1.31 -9.95 -14.30
C GLU A 34 1.89 -11.32 -13.96
N THR A 35 3.22 -11.50 -14.07
CA THR A 35 3.90 -12.74 -13.70
C THR A 35 4.17 -12.83 -12.20
N ILE A 36 3.86 -11.79 -11.42
CA ILE A 36 4.03 -11.77 -9.97
C ILE A 36 2.73 -12.28 -9.33
N THR A 37 2.73 -13.56 -8.97
CA THR A 37 1.57 -14.27 -8.39
C THR A 37 1.66 -14.46 -6.88
N ASP A 38 2.77 -14.05 -6.26
CA ASP A 38 2.93 -14.03 -4.81
C ASP A 38 3.70 -12.79 -4.36
N PHE A 39 3.33 -12.25 -3.20
CA PHE A 39 3.86 -10.96 -2.71
C PHE A 39 5.35 -11.02 -2.40
N ASN A 40 5.87 -12.19 -2.06
CA ASN A 40 7.27 -12.40 -1.68
C ASN A 40 8.14 -12.90 -2.85
N PHE A 41 7.57 -12.97 -4.06
CA PHE A 41 8.20 -13.46 -5.29
C PHE A 41 8.75 -14.90 -5.20
N LYS A 42 8.28 -15.70 -4.23
CA LYS A 42 8.74 -17.07 -3.96
C LYS A 42 8.42 -18.05 -5.08
N GLU A 43 7.31 -17.84 -5.79
CA GLU A 43 6.85 -18.71 -6.86
C GLU A 43 7.45 -18.31 -8.22
N HIS A 44 8.20 -17.21 -8.29
CA HIS A 44 8.77 -16.74 -9.54
C HIS A 44 10.03 -17.55 -9.91
N PRO A 45 10.11 -18.11 -11.14
CA PRO A 45 11.14 -19.10 -11.52
C PRO A 45 12.59 -18.59 -11.45
N PHE A 46 12.78 -17.27 -11.41
CA PHE A 46 14.10 -16.63 -11.47
C PHE A 46 14.38 -15.65 -10.33
N LEU A 47 13.38 -15.33 -9.50
CA LEU A 47 13.57 -14.36 -8.42
C LEU A 47 13.77 -15.10 -7.11
N THR A 48 15.04 -15.20 -6.71
CA THR A 48 15.37 -15.75 -5.39
C THR A 48 15.06 -14.73 -4.29
N GLU A 49 14.77 -15.21 -3.10
CA GLU A 49 14.58 -14.37 -1.90
C GLU A 49 15.78 -13.42 -1.68
N ALA A 50 17.00 -13.88 -1.92
CA ALA A 50 18.21 -13.06 -1.80
C ALA A 50 18.25 -11.89 -2.80
N ILE A 51 17.74 -12.08 -4.03
CA ILE A 51 17.64 -11.00 -5.03
C ILE A 51 16.61 -9.98 -4.58
N VAL A 52 15.43 -10.45 -4.18
CA VAL A 52 14.32 -9.61 -3.71
C VAL A 52 14.75 -8.81 -2.49
N TRP A 53 15.32 -9.46 -1.48
CA TRP A 53 15.82 -8.82 -0.26
C TRP A 53 16.82 -7.71 -0.57
N LYS A 54 17.87 -8.00 -1.35
CA LYS A 54 18.88 -6.99 -1.70
C LYS A 54 18.30 -5.84 -2.53
N SER A 55 17.31 -6.13 -3.38
CA SER A 55 16.64 -5.08 -4.17
C SER A 55 15.74 -4.23 -3.28
N MET A 56 15.05 -4.84 -2.31
CA MET A 56 14.25 -4.16 -1.30
C MET A 56 15.13 -3.26 -0.41
N GLU A 57 16.29 -3.77 0.00
CA GLU A 57 17.29 -2.98 0.72
C GLU A 57 17.74 -1.77 -0.11
N GLU A 58 18.12 -1.96 -1.37
CA GLU A 58 18.50 -0.87 -2.27
C GLU A 58 17.42 0.21 -2.39
N VAL A 59 16.19 -0.15 -2.77
CA VAL A 59 15.09 0.83 -2.92
C VAL A 59 14.75 1.51 -1.60
N SER A 60 14.87 0.78 -0.49
CA SER A 60 14.56 1.35 0.81
C SER A 60 15.55 2.42 1.25
N TYR A 61 16.76 2.49 0.69
CA TYR A 61 17.73 3.57 0.92
C TYR A 61 17.69 4.66 -0.15
N ASP A 62 16.85 4.52 -1.18
CA ASP A 62 16.73 5.47 -2.29
C ASP A 62 15.50 6.38 -2.13
N PRO A 63 15.64 7.62 -1.63
CA PRO A 63 14.50 8.54 -1.52
C PRO A 63 13.93 8.95 -2.88
N ALA A 64 14.70 8.88 -3.98
CA ALA A 64 14.20 9.20 -5.31
C ALA A 64 13.22 8.13 -5.82
N PHE A 65 13.47 6.85 -5.50
CA PHE A 65 12.53 5.76 -5.76
C PHE A 65 11.14 6.07 -5.17
N TRP A 66 11.08 6.35 -3.87
CA TRP A 66 9.81 6.63 -3.18
C TRP A 66 9.14 7.93 -3.65
N ARG A 67 9.93 8.95 -3.99
CA ARG A 67 9.37 10.21 -4.54
C ARG A 67 8.83 10.03 -5.96
N GLY A 68 9.33 9.06 -6.71
CA GLY A 68 9.02 8.81 -8.11
C GLY A 68 7.89 7.82 -8.36
N LEU A 69 7.30 7.23 -7.31
CA LEU A 69 6.18 6.29 -7.49
C LEU A 69 4.99 6.96 -8.19
N SER A 70 4.38 6.25 -9.13
CA SER A 70 3.17 6.68 -9.82
C SER A 70 1.93 6.48 -8.93
N SER A 71 0.88 7.27 -9.16
CA SER A 71 -0.43 7.03 -8.54
C SER A 71 -1.12 5.83 -9.19
N LEU A 72 -1.79 5.00 -8.38
CA LEU A 72 -2.68 3.92 -8.82
C LEU A 72 -4.15 4.36 -8.93
N ILE A 73 -4.49 5.53 -8.41
CA ILE A 73 -5.86 6.04 -8.35
C ILE A 73 -6.01 7.31 -9.20
N SER A 74 -7.25 7.61 -9.58
CA SER A 74 -7.57 8.77 -10.41
C SER A 74 -7.48 10.09 -9.64
N ASP A 75 -7.38 11.20 -10.36
CA ASP A 75 -7.44 12.53 -9.75
C ASP A 75 -8.78 12.79 -9.04
N GLU A 76 -9.88 12.22 -9.55
CA GLU A 76 -11.19 12.30 -8.89
C GLU A 76 -11.17 11.59 -7.53
N ASP A 77 -10.60 10.40 -7.46
CA ASP A 77 -10.45 9.67 -6.20
C ASP A 77 -9.58 10.44 -5.21
N TRP A 78 -8.49 11.06 -5.66
CA TRP A 78 -7.65 11.93 -4.83
C TRP A 78 -8.42 13.11 -4.24
N HIS A 79 -9.26 13.79 -5.03
CA HIS A 79 -10.11 14.88 -4.52
C HIS A 79 -11.09 14.40 -3.45
N ARG A 80 -11.66 13.21 -3.61
CA ARG A 80 -12.53 12.61 -2.58
C ARG A 80 -11.76 12.28 -1.30
N LEU A 81 -10.54 11.76 -1.42
CA LEU A 81 -9.66 11.52 -0.28
C LEU A 81 -9.28 12.81 0.45
N GLU A 82 -8.99 13.90 -0.28
CA GLU A 82 -8.70 15.19 0.34
C GLU A 82 -9.91 15.72 1.13
N ALA A 83 -11.13 15.55 0.61
CA ALA A 83 -12.35 15.93 1.34
C ALA A 83 -12.50 15.16 2.67
N LEU A 84 -12.09 13.89 2.72
CA LEU A 84 -12.04 13.09 3.94
C LEU A 84 -10.89 13.53 4.87
N SER A 85 -9.73 13.85 4.30
CA SER A 85 -8.58 14.37 5.04
C SER A 85 -8.91 15.68 5.75
N GLY A 86 -9.57 16.62 5.07
CA GLY A 86 -10.01 17.90 5.65
C GLY A 86 -10.99 17.76 6.81
N GLN A 87 -11.69 16.62 6.91
CA GLN A 87 -12.59 16.28 8.02
C GLN A 87 -11.91 15.48 9.13
N GLY A 88 -10.60 15.17 9.02
CA GLY A 88 -9.90 14.28 9.94
C GLY A 88 -10.33 12.82 9.85
N LYS A 89 -10.92 12.41 8.72
CA LYS A 89 -11.47 11.06 8.49
C LYS A 89 -10.59 10.17 7.63
N LEU A 90 -9.37 10.58 7.32
CA LEU A 90 -8.41 9.83 6.52
C LEU A 90 -7.07 9.72 7.25
N VAL A 91 -6.58 8.49 7.34
CA VAL A 91 -5.23 8.18 7.79
C VAL A 91 -4.57 7.21 6.82
N PHE A 92 -3.26 7.32 6.67
CA PHE A 92 -2.45 6.36 5.93
C PHE A 92 -1.66 5.50 6.91
N VAL A 93 -1.56 4.19 6.66
CA VAL A 93 -0.83 3.24 7.50
C VAL A 93 0.09 2.42 6.61
N THR A 94 1.41 2.56 6.73
CA THR A 94 2.37 1.97 5.81
C THR A 94 3.50 1.21 6.53
N HIS A 95 4.10 0.24 5.84
CA HIS A 95 5.29 -0.52 6.30
C HIS A 95 6.62 0.06 5.80
N ARG A 96 6.63 1.25 5.19
CA ARG A 96 7.88 1.89 4.77
C ARG A 96 8.85 2.05 5.96
N TYR A 97 10.11 1.71 5.72
CA TYR A 97 11.14 1.67 6.77
C TYR A 97 11.81 3.03 6.97
N GLU A 98 12.04 3.36 8.24
CA GLU A 98 12.89 4.48 8.59
C GLU A 98 14.34 4.18 8.23
N ARG A 99 15.03 5.19 7.70
CA ARG A 99 16.42 5.11 7.29
C ARG A 99 17.21 6.24 7.92
N GLU A 100 18.49 5.97 8.16
CA GLU A 100 19.41 6.94 8.74
C GLU A 100 19.75 8.07 7.76
N THR A 101 19.61 7.82 6.46
CA THR A 101 20.05 8.73 5.39
C THR A 101 19.01 9.75 4.97
N TYR A 102 17.72 9.51 5.25
CA TYR A 102 16.63 10.45 4.95
C TYR A 102 15.37 10.13 5.76
N SER A 103 14.47 11.11 5.88
CA SER A 103 13.19 10.94 6.55
C SER A 103 12.15 10.32 5.61
N ILE A 104 11.86 9.02 5.77
CA ILE A 104 10.75 8.37 5.06
C ILE A 104 9.38 8.99 5.40
N PRO A 105 9.12 9.52 6.63
CA PRO A 105 7.91 10.27 6.90
C PRO A 105 7.77 11.53 6.04
N GLN A 106 8.84 12.33 5.92
CA GLN A 106 8.81 13.52 5.06
C GLN A 106 8.57 13.15 3.60
N VAL A 107 9.30 12.17 3.08
CA VAL A 107 9.16 11.71 1.68
C VAL A 107 7.73 11.23 1.38
N SER A 108 7.13 10.46 2.30
CA SER A 108 5.78 9.92 2.10
C SER A 108 4.72 11.02 2.19
N CYS A 109 4.82 11.93 3.16
CA CYS A 109 3.95 13.08 3.27
C CYS A 109 4.06 14.02 2.06
N ASP A 110 5.28 14.28 1.58
CA ASP A 110 5.48 15.13 0.40
C ASP A 110 4.97 14.48 -0.89
N TRP A 111 5.05 13.14 -1.00
CA TRP A 111 4.40 12.41 -2.09
C TRP A 111 2.88 12.58 -2.03
N LEU A 112 2.26 12.37 -0.87
CA LEU A 112 0.80 12.54 -0.70
C LEU A 112 0.34 13.98 -0.97
N ARG A 113 1.11 15.00 -0.56
CA ARG A 113 0.82 16.41 -0.86
C ARG A 113 0.85 16.71 -2.35
N ARG A 114 1.80 16.14 -3.08
CA ARG A 114 1.86 16.29 -4.55
C ARG A 114 0.65 15.71 -5.26
N HIS A 115 -0.02 14.75 -4.64
CA HIS A 115 -1.27 14.16 -5.14
C HIS A 115 -2.54 14.80 -4.54
N GLY A 116 -2.42 15.95 -3.88
CA GLY A 116 -3.58 16.77 -3.48
C GLY A 116 -4.03 16.58 -2.03
N ILE A 117 -3.35 15.76 -1.22
CA ILE A 117 -3.64 15.65 0.21
C ILE A 117 -2.93 16.77 0.98
N SER A 118 -3.65 17.80 1.41
CA SER A 118 -3.02 19.00 1.99
C SER A 118 -2.35 18.73 3.33
N ARG A 119 -2.97 17.88 4.16
CA ARG A 119 -2.55 17.59 5.54
C ARG A 119 -2.49 16.08 5.79
N PRO A 120 -1.56 15.36 5.14
CA PRO A 120 -1.49 13.91 5.25
C PRO A 120 -1.19 13.51 6.70
N VAL A 121 -1.94 12.53 7.20
CA VAL A 121 -1.70 11.86 8.47
C VAL A 121 -1.21 10.45 8.16
N VAL A 122 0.05 10.17 8.43
CA VAL A 122 0.70 8.89 8.08
C VAL A 122 1.26 8.24 9.32
N TYR A 123 0.91 6.98 9.52
CA TYR A 123 1.44 6.11 10.57
C TYR A 123 2.34 5.04 9.94
N PHE A 124 3.50 4.82 10.57
CA PHE A 124 4.49 3.85 10.14
C PHE A 124 4.51 2.70 11.16
N THR A 125 4.45 1.47 10.68
CA THR A 125 4.54 0.27 11.53
C THR A 125 5.32 -0.82 10.83
N GLN A 126 6.06 -1.62 11.60
CA GLN A 126 6.71 -2.84 11.12
C GLN A 126 6.01 -4.10 11.66
N GLU A 127 5.04 -3.91 12.54
CA GLU A 127 4.18 -4.94 13.09
C GLU A 127 2.90 -5.09 12.23
N PRO A 128 2.23 -6.26 12.28
CA PRO A 128 0.92 -6.44 11.67
C PRO A 128 -0.07 -5.32 12.07
N LYS A 129 -0.76 -4.76 11.07
CA LYS A 129 -1.49 -3.49 11.22
C LYS A 129 -2.72 -3.53 12.13
N GLY A 130 -3.23 -4.69 12.52
CA GLY A 130 -4.49 -4.84 13.25
C GLY A 130 -4.56 -4.08 14.57
N GLN A 131 -3.48 -4.09 15.36
CA GLN A 131 -3.48 -3.34 16.64
C GLN A 131 -3.54 -1.84 16.38
N LEU A 132 -2.68 -1.33 15.49
CA LEU A 132 -2.65 0.08 15.14
C LEU A 132 -3.98 0.55 14.53
N VAL A 133 -4.59 -0.24 13.65
CA VAL A 133 -5.91 0.06 13.06
C VAL A 133 -6.99 0.12 14.13
N GLN A 134 -6.96 -0.76 15.13
CA GLN A 134 -7.87 -0.72 16.28
C GLN A 134 -7.67 0.56 17.11
N ASP A 135 -6.42 0.87 17.46
CA ASP A 135 -6.07 2.02 18.31
C ASP A 135 -6.44 3.35 17.66
N LEU A 136 -6.34 3.43 16.33
CA LEU A 136 -6.73 4.59 15.53
C LEU A 136 -8.25 4.73 15.34
N GLY A 137 -9.05 3.74 15.76
CA GLY A 137 -10.50 3.73 15.55
C GLY A 137 -10.92 3.68 14.07
N VAL A 138 -10.05 3.13 13.21
CA VAL A 138 -10.33 2.96 11.78
C VAL A 138 -11.50 1.99 11.62
N SER A 139 -12.53 2.43 10.90
CA SER A 139 -13.75 1.64 10.68
C SER A 139 -13.82 1.03 9.28
N LEU A 140 -13.03 1.55 8.34
CA LEU A 140 -12.85 1.04 6.99
C LEU A 140 -11.35 1.02 6.67
N PHE A 141 -10.81 -0.14 6.34
CA PHE A 141 -9.38 -0.34 6.10
C PHE A 141 -9.13 -0.94 4.71
N VAL A 142 -8.13 -0.43 3.99
CA VAL A 142 -7.75 -0.90 2.65
C VAL A 142 -6.26 -1.21 2.58
N ASP A 143 -5.92 -2.43 2.17
CA ASP A 143 -4.53 -2.90 2.03
C ASP A 143 -4.48 -4.00 0.95
N ASP A 144 -3.45 -4.06 0.13
CA ASP A 144 -3.27 -5.09 -0.90
C ASP A 144 -2.63 -6.37 -0.36
N ARG A 145 -1.94 -6.28 0.78
CA ARG A 145 -1.25 -7.40 1.41
C ARG A 145 -2.21 -8.23 2.25
N PHE A 146 -2.35 -9.51 1.89
CA PHE A 146 -3.35 -10.38 2.50
C PHE A 146 -3.10 -10.60 4.00
N GLU A 147 -1.85 -10.65 4.48
CA GLU A 147 -1.58 -10.83 5.91
C GLU A 147 -2.06 -9.63 6.73
N ASN A 148 -1.94 -8.41 6.21
CA ASN A 148 -2.45 -7.21 6.86
C ASN A 148 -3.98 -7.20 6.87
N CYS A 149 -4.60 -7.52 5.73
CA CYS A 149 -6.04 -7.65 5.62
C CYS A 149 -6.61 -8.68 6.60
N GLN A 150 -6.01 -9.88 6.64
CA GLN A 150 -6.40 -10.93 7.57
C GLN A 150 -6.25 -10.46 9.02
N ASN A 151 -5.11 -9.88 9.37
CA ASN A 151 -4.83 -9.43 10.73
C ASN A 151 -5.82 -8.37 11.21
N VAL A 152 -6.13 -7.38 10.36
CA VAL A 152 -7.10 -6.33 10.67
C VAL A 152 -8.50 -6.92 10.79
N ALA A 153 -8.89 -7.80 9.85
CA ALA A 153 -10.18 -8.47 9.93
C ALA A 153 -10.27 -9.20 11.28
N GLU A 154 -9.38 -10.14 11.57
CA GLU A 154 -9.39 -10.95 12.79
C GLU A 154 -9.42 -10.14 14.10
N LYS A 155 -8.64 -9.05 14.18
CA LYS A 155 -8.49 -8.27 15.42
C LYS A 155 -9.52 -7.16 15.62
N THR A 156 -10.19 -6.72 14.56
CA THR A 156 -11.01 -5.50 14.61
C THR A 156 -12.44 -5.73 14.09
N GLY A 157 -13.29 -4.73 14.31
CA GLY A 157 -14.62 -4.64 13.70
C GLY A 157 -14.64 -3.86 12.38
N ALA A 158 -13.48 -3.47 11.84
CA ALA A 158 -13.42 -2.68 10.62
C ALA A 158 -13.91 -3.47 9.40
N ILE A 159 -14.52 -2.76 8.46
CA ILE A 159 -14.71 -3.27 7.11
C ILE A 159 -13.33 -3.31 6.45
N VAL A 160 -12.93 -4.47 5.94
CA VAL A 160 -11.63 -4.64 5.29
C VAL A 160 -11.82 -4.85 3.80
N LEU A 161 -11.24 -3.96 3.01
CA LEU A 161 -11.22 -4.05 1.56
C LEU A 161 -9.80 -4.38 1.07
N MET A 162 -9.70 -5.21 0.05
CA MET A 162 -8.43 -5.58 -0.57
C MET A 162 -8.51 -5.31 -2.08
N PRO A 163 -7.71 -4.38 -2.62
CA PRO A 163 -7.62 -4.19 -4.06
C PRO A 163 -7.17 -5.48 -4.76
N HIS A 164 -7.78 -5.80 -5.89
CA HIS A 164 -7.36 -6.93 -6.69
C HIS A 164 -5.94 -6.71 -7.24
N ARG A 165 -5.05 -7.67 -6.97
CA ARG A 165 -3.68 -7.73 -7.47
C ARG A 165 -3.36 -9.17 -7.85
N THR A 166 -2.46 -9.38 -8.80
CA THR A 166 -2.06 -10.73 -9.24
C THR A 166 -1.46 -11.57 -8.12
N TYR A 167 -0.77 -10.93 -7.18
CA TYR A 167 -0.14 -11.60 -6.04
C TYR A 167 -1.04 -11.90 -4.85
N ASN A 168 -2.32 -11.50 -4.89
CA ASN A 168 -3.26 -11.74 -3.80
C ASN A 168 -4.55 -12.46 -4.24
N GLN A 169 -4.60 -13.01 -5.46
CA GLN A 169 -5.82 -13.56 -6.07
C GLN A 169 -6.39 -14.77 -5.32
N GLU A 170 -5.50 -15.66 -4.86
CA GLU A 170 -5.87 -16.90 -4.18
C GLU A 170 -6.35 -16.70 -2.72
N PHE A 171 -6.06 -15.53 -2.14
CA PHE A 171 -6.46 -15.28 -0.76
C PHE A 171 -7.97 -15.09 -0.64
N THR A 172 -8.56 -15.79 0.33
CA THR A 172 -9.98 -15.69 0.69
C THR A 172 -10.12 -15.60 2.20
N HIS A 173 -11.00 -14.72 2.66
CA HIS A 173 -11.34 -14.59 4.07
C HIS A 173 -12.77 -14.06 4.21
N PRO A 174 -13.62 -14.61 5.12
CA PRO A 174 -15.05 -14.28 5.19
C PRO A 174 -15.36 -12.81 5.50
N ARG A 175 -14.38 -12.06 6.06
CA ARG A 175 -14.51 -10.63 6.39
C ARG A 175 -13.62 -9.69 5.57
N VAL A 176 -12.92 -10.21 4.56
CA VAL A 176 -12.15 -9.37 3.64
C VAL A 176 -12.87 -9.34 2.30
N ARG A 177 -13.26 -8.14 1.85
CA ARG A 177 -13.95 -7.95 0.57
C ARG A 177 -12.95 -7.47 -0.46
N ARG A 178 -13.02 -8.02 -1.67
CA ARG A 178 -12.17 -7.58 -2.77
C ARG A 178 -12.84 -6.46 -3.55
N ILE A 179 -12.08 -5.44 -3.91
CA ILE A 179 -12.51 -4.38 -4.84
C ILE A 179 -11.70 -4.46 -6.13
N GLN A 180 -12.33 -4.22 -7.28
CA GLN A 180 -11.66 -4.22 -8.59
C GLN A 180 -11.15 -2.82 -8.93
N ASN A 181 -11.94 -1.80 -8.58
CA ASN A 181 -11.63 -0.40 -8.75
C ASN A 181 -11.57 0.28 -7.39
N PHE A 182 -10.66 1.25 -7.25
CA PHE A 182 -10.49 1.97 -5.99
C PHE A 182 -11.77 2.70 -5.56
N ASN A 183 -12.48 3.31 -6.50
CA ASN A 183 -13.69 4.08 -6.23
C ASN A 183 -14.83 3.28 -5.57
N GLU A 184 -14.82 1.94 -5.67
CA GLU A 184 -15.80 1.07 -4.98
C GLU A 184 -15.77 1.27 -3.46
N LEU A 185 -14.62 1.64 -2.88
CA LEU A 185 -14.51 1.88 -1.44
C LEU A 185 -15.46 2.99 -0.97
N PHE A 186 -15.76 3.96 -1.84
CA PHE A 186 -16.56 5.09 -1.45
C PHE A 186 -18.04 4.76 -1.23
N THR A 187 -18.53 3.64 -1.78
CA THR A 187 -19.87 3.14 -1.44
C THR A 187 -20.02 2.90 0.07
N TYR A 188 -18.95 2.47 0.74
CA TYR A 188 -18.92 2.26 2.19
C TYR A 188 -18.78 3.55 2.98
N VAL A 189 -18.11 4.55 2.41
CA VAL A 189 -17.91 5.86 3.02
C VAL A 189 -19.21 6.67 2.99
N ASP A 190 -19.93 6.63 1.86
CA ASP A 190 -21.15 7.41 1.65
C ASP A 190 -22.37 6.83 2.40
N GLU A 191 -22.35 5.53 2.74
CA GLU A 191 -23.39 4.85 3.53
C GLU A 191 -23.26 5.05 5.05
N SER A 192 -22.18 5.70 5.53
CA SER A 192 -21.79 5.78 6.96
C SER A 192 -21.86 7.17 7.56
#